data_AF-A0A8J2VR57-F1
#
_entry.id   AF-A0A8J2VR57-F1
#
_cell.length_a   1.000
_cell.length_b   1.000
_cell.length_c   1.000
_cell.angle_alpha   90.00
_cell.angle_beta   90.00
_cell.angle_gamma   90.00
#
_symmetry.space_group_name_H-M   'P 1'
#
loop_
_entity.id
_entity.type
_entity.pdbx_description
1 polymer ?
#
loop_
_entity_poly.entity_id
_entity_poly.type
_entity_poly.pdbx_seq_one_letter_code
_entity_poly.pdbx_strand_id
1 'polypeptide(L)' 'MGIVIEFPKQAAADQEDPQIDLMTAVDVAIRDLADVLRNWDTEEARRQARECRNTLLNAYLLSLAE' A
#
# COMPACT_ATOMS: atom_id res chain seq x y z
N MET A 1 -7.67 25.71 38.16
CA MET A 1 -8.74 25.51 37.16
C MET A 1 -8.07 25.07 35.87
N GLY A 2 -8.43 23.89 35.35
CA GLY A 2 -7.83 23.34 34.13
C GLY A 2 -8.67 23.71 32.92
N ILE A 3 -8.02 24.17 31.85
CA ILE A 3 -8.68 24.45 30.57
C ILE A 3 -8.62 23.16 29.74
N VAL A 4 -9.78 22.63 29.37
CA VAL A 4 -9.89 21.50 28.46
C VAL A 4 -9.89 22.06 27.04
N ILE A 5 -8.94 21.61 26.22
CA ILE A 5 -8.86 21.96 24.80
C ILE A 5 -9.47 20.79 24.02
N GLU A 6 -10.61 21.03 23.39
CA GLU A 6 -11.27 20.04 22.53
C GLU A 6 -10.64 20.09 21.15
N PHE A 7 -10.09 18.96 20.69
CA PHE A 7 -9.57 18.86 19.33
C PHE A 7 -10.73 18.84 18.33
N PRO A 8 -10.64 19.58 17.21
CA PRO A 8 -11.64 19.50 16.17
C PRO A 8 -11.69 18.06 15.68
N LYS A 9 -12.84 17.41 15.88
CA LYS A 9 -13.13 16.10 15.31
C LYS A 9 -13.07 16.29 13.81
N GLN A 10 -12.02 15.75 13.17
CA GLN A 10 -11.97 15.67 11.72
C GLN A 10 -13.28 15.02 11.32
N ALA A 11 -14.14 15.77 10.60
CA ALA A 11 -15.26 15.15 9.93
C ALA A 11 -14.64 13.99 9.17
N ALA A 12 -15.08 12.77 9.48
CA ALA A 12 -14.81 11.67 8.59
C ALA A 12 -15.36 12.16 7.26
N ALA A 13 -14.48 12.65 6.39
CA ALA A 13 -14.81 12.72 5.00
C ALA A 13 -15.32 11.31 4.74
N ASP A 14 -16.56 11.20 4.29
CA ASP A 14 -16.95 10.07 3.46
C ASP A 14 -15.93 10.09 2.33
N GLN A 15 -14.77 9.49 2.59
CA GLN A 15 -13.87 9.05 1.56
C GLN A 15 -14.71 7.94 0.97
N GLU A 16 -15.52 8.29 -0.03
CA GLU A 16 -15.71 7.42 -1.17
C GLU A 16 -14.30 6.97 -1.49
N ASP A 17 -13.95 5.80 -0.95
CA ASP A 17 -12.69 5.14 -1.21
C ASP A 17 -12.65 5.13 -2.73
N PRO A 18 -11.75 5.90 -3.37
CA PRO A 18 -11.76 5.95 -4.81
C PRO A 18 -11.64 4.49 -5.21
N GLN A 19 -12.68 3.94 -5.82
CA GLN A 19 -12.65 2.56 -6.28
C GLN A 19 -11.60 2.54 -7.36
N ILE A 20 -10.36 2.35 -6.93
CA ILE A 20 -9.23 2.18 -7.80
C ILE A 20 -9.46 0.84 -8.47
N ASP A 21 -9.34 0.85 -9.79
CA ASP A 21 -9.38 -0.40 -10.53
C ASP A 21 -8.32 -1.35 -9.97
N LEU A 22 -8.64 -2.66 -9.96
CA LEU A 22 -7.79 -3.69 -9.39
C LEU A 22 -6.35 -3.60 -9.95
N MET A 23 -6.20 -3.25 -11.23
CA MET A 23 -4.91 -3.09 -11.88
C MET A 23 -4.10 -1.95 -11.25
N THR A 24 -4.76 -0.84 -10.92
CA THR A 24 -4.14 0.30 -10.24
C THR A 24 -3.75 -0.06 -8.81
N ALA A 25 -4.60 -0.79 -8.09
CA ALA A 25 -4.30 -1.28 -6.74
C ALA A 25 -3.06 -2.20 -6.72
N VAL A 26 -2.94 -3.09 -7.71
CA VAL A 26 -1.81 -4.01 -7.84
C VAL A 26 -0.51 -3.25 -8.17
N ASP A 27 -0.55 -2.28 -9.09
CA ASP A 27 0.64 -1.46 -9.40
C ASP A 27 1.12 -0.65 -8.18
N VAL A 28 0.19 -0.07 -7.42
CA VAL A 28 0.51 0.62 -6.15
C VAL A 28 1.14 -0.34 -5.14
N ALA A 29 0.57 -1.53 -4.94
CA ALA A 29 1.13 -2.53 -4.03
C ALA A 29 2.55 -2.98 -4.43
N ILE A 30 2.83 -3.11 -5.73
CA ILE A 30 4.17 -3.46 -6.24
C ILE A 30 5.19 -2.35 -5.92
N ARG A 31 4.80 -1.08 -6.04
CA ARG A 31 5.64 0.08 -5.71
C ARG A 31 5.87 0.19 -4.21
N ASP A 32 4.83 0.07 -3.41
CA ASP A 32 4.92 0.08 -1.94
C ASP A 32 5.84 -1.02 -1.43
N LEU A 33 5.73 -2.25 -1.97
CA LEU A 33 6.65 -3.33 -1.63
C LEU A 33 8.09 -2.97 -1.99
N ALA A 34 8.34 -2.31 -3.13
CA ALA A 34 9.68 -1.88 -3.52
C ALA A 34 10.25 -0.82 -2.57
N ASP A 35 9.42 0.06 -2.04
CA ASP A 35 9.82 1.11 -1.10
C ASP A 35 10.04 0.54 0.31
N VAL A 36 9.16 -0.35 0.77
CA VAL A 36 9.29 -1.08 2.04
C VAL A 36 10.57 -1.92 2.05
N LEU A 37 10.91 -2.58 0.93
CA LEU A 37 12.15 -3.36 0.79
C LEU A 37 13.43 -2.55 1.03
N ARG A 38 13.42 -1.24 0.74
CA ARG A 38 14.57 -0.36 0.98
C ARG A 38 14.79 -0.06 2.46
N ASN A 39 13.72 -0.07 3.25
CA ASN A 39 13.73 0.38 4.64
C ASN A 39 13.68 -0.75 5.68
N TRP A 40 13.57 -2.01 5.26
CA TRP A 40 13.54 -3.14 6.19
C TRP A 40 14.92 -3.57 6.65
N ASP A 41 15.02 -3.88 7.95
CA ASP A 41 16.29 -4.20 8.62
C ASP A 41 16.62 -5.71 8.57
N THR A 42 15.61 -6.57 8.41
CA THR A 42 15.81 -8.02 8.39
C THR A 42 15.84 -8.58 6.98
N GLU A 43 16.82 -9.46 6.72
CA GLU A 43 17.00 -10.09 5.42
C GLU A 43 15.84 -11.00 5.04
N GLU A 44 15.23 -11.66 6.03
CA GLU A 44 14.06 -12.53 5.83
C GLU A 44 12.83 -11.73 5.39
N ALA A 45 12.57 -10.57 6.01
CA ALA A 45 11.50 -9.69 5.57
C ALA A 45 11.77 -9.20 4.14
N ARG A 46 13.02 -8.79 3.84
CA ARG A 46 13.38 -8.42 2.45
C ARG A 46 13.18 -9.55 1.46
N ARG A 47 13.48 -10.80 1.83
CA ARG A 47 13.23 -11.98 0.98
C ARG A 47 11.74 -12.14 0.70
N GLN A 48 10.92 -12.11 1.75
CA GLN A 48 9.48 -12.31 1.64
C GLN A 48 8.78 -11.21 0.80
N ALA A 49 9.15 -9.94 0.99
CA ALA A 49 8.58 -8.87 0.16
C ALA A 49 9.04 -8.93 -1.31
N ARG A 50 10.28 -9.37 -1.59
CA ARG A 50 10.71 -9.61 -2.98
C ARG A 50 9.89 -10.70 -3.66
N GLU A 51 9.63 -11.80 -2.95
CA GLU A 51 8.81 -12.90 -3.46
C GLU A 51 7.35 -12.48 -3.70
N CYS A 52 6.77 -11.74 -2.75
CA CYS A 52 5.43 -11.17 -2.90
C CYS A 52 5.37 -10.23 -4.12
N ARG A 53 6.33 -9.31 -4.23
CA ARG A 53 6.41 -8.36 -5.34
C ARG A 53 6.55 -9.06 -6.70
N ASN A 54 7.39 -10.09 -6.80
CA ASN A 54 7.56 -10.83 -8.04
C ASN A 54 6.29 -11.59 -8.44
N THR A 55 5.59 -12.17 -7.47
CA THR A 55 4.31 -12.86 -7.72
C THR A 55 3.27 -11.89 -8.27
N LEU A 56 3.12 -10.72 -7.62
CA LEU A 56 2.20 -9.68 -8.06
C LEU A 56 2.56 -9.10 -9.42
N LEU A 57 3.84 -8.81 -9.68
CA LEU A 57 4.31 -8.29 -10.96
C LEU A 57 4.08 -9.28 -12.10
N ASN A 58 4.32 -10.57 -11.87
CA ASN A 58 4.09 -11.59 -12.89
C ASN A 58 2.61 -11.72 -13.25
N ALA A 59 1.73 -11.73 -12.25
CA ALA A 59 0.28 -11.74 -12.46
C ALA A 59 -0.18 -10.49 -13.23
N TYR A 60 0.33 -9.31 -12.85
CA TYR A 60 0.04 -8.03 -13.51
C TYR A 60 0.46 -8.02 -14.99
N LEU A 61 1.68 -8.48 -15.29
CA LEU A 61 2.18 -8.55 -16.66
C LEU A 61 1.39 -9.56 -17.50
N LEU A 62 0.98 -10.69 -16.92
CA LEU A 62 0.14 -11.68 -17.60
C LEU A 62 -1.20 -11.07 -18.00
N SER A 63 -1.85 -10.34 -17.09
CA SER A 63 -3.16 -9.71 -17.36
C SER A 63 -3.11 -8.57 -18.38
N LEU A 64 -1.93 -7.99 -18.64
CA LEU A 64 -1.75 -6.98 -19.70
C LEU A 64 -1.51 -7.60 -21.09
N ALA A 65 -1.26 -8.90 -21.16
CA ALA A 65 -0.99 -9.62 -22.40
C ALA A 65 -2.25 -10.30 -23.00
N GLU A 66 -3.39 -10.24 -22.30
CA GLU A 66 -4.73 -10.64 -22.78
C GLU A 66 -5.44 -9.49 -23.51
#